data_AF-A0AB73PMM9-F1
#
_entry.id   AF-A0AB73PMM9-F1
#
_cell.length_a   1.000
_cell.length_b   1.000
_cell.length_c   1.000
_cell.angle_alpha   90.00
_cell.angle_beta   90.00
_cell.angle_gamma   90.00
#
_symmetry.space_group_name_H-M   'P 1'
#
loop_
_entity.id
_entity.type
_entity.pdbx_description
1 polymer ?
#
loop_
_entity_poly.entity_id
_entity_poly.type
_entity_poly.pdbx_seq_one_letter_code
_entity_poly.pdbx_strand_id
1 'polypeptide(L)'
;MLVHGEGEVMHGTPDDLHTARRYAGDGRRVLWFRADGKQYLVRDPTLLHQLAVAYLRSQQLADAQARLAARQQDVSERQAALAAQLSAHAEPRLLQASTRTASATTSTAAQPPATPDALQALARQQQALAQRQAVLASKQAGASRLATQQALKVLREALRSGLATRIDG
;
A
#
# COMPACT_ATOMS: atom_id res chain seq x y z
N MET A 1 -11.80 7.48 15.35
CA MET A 1 -10.95 8.44 14.64
C MET A 1 -9.96 9.11 15.59
N LEU A 2 -8.66 9.02 15.29
CA LEU A 2 -7.58 9.68 16.05
C LEU A 2 -6.99 10.82 15.20
N VAL A 3 -6.94 12.03 15.75
CA VAL A 3 -6.42 13.23 15.07
C VAL A 3 -5.29 13.86 15.88
N HIS A 4 -4.23 14.31 15.20
CA HIS A 4 -3.13 15.08 15.80
C HIS A 4 -2.66 16.19 14.85
N GLY A 5 -2.93 17.46 15.18
CA GLY A 5 -2.59 18.57 14.29
C GLY A 5 -3.21 18.37 12.89
N GLU A 6 -2.39 18.45 11.83
CA GLU A 6 -2.79 18.18 10.45
C GLU A 6 -2.83 16.68 10.09
N GLY A 7 -2.30 15.81 10.96
CA GLY A 7 -2.13 14.38 10.70
C GLY A 7 -3.33 13.53 11.15
N GLU A 8 -3.82 12.68 10.24
CA GLU A 8 -4.77 11.61 10.52
C GLU A 8 -4.02 10.29 10.81
N VAL A 9 -4.43 9.60 11.87
CA VAL A 9 -3.83 8.30 12.24
C VAL A 9 -4.82 7.14 12.09
N MET A 10 -6.12 7.42 11.91
CA MET A 10 -7.16 6.38 11.90
C MET A 10 -8.37 6.78 11.05
N HIS A 11 -8.79 5.85 10.17
CA HIS A 11 -9.93 6.00 9.26
C HIS A 11 -11.26 6.34 9.97
N GLY A 12 -11.95 7.35 9.44
CA GLY A 12 -13.35 7.71 9.70
C GLY A 12 -13.99 8.23 8.42
N THR A 13 -15.30 8.52 8.45
CA THR A 13 -15.92 9.27 7.33
C THR A 13 -15.39 10.72 7.33
N PRO A 14 -15.52 11.46 6.21
CA PRO A 14 -15.12 12.87 6.15
C PRO A 14 -15.78 13.75 7.23
N ASP A 15 -17.02 13.44 7.61
CA ASP A 15 -17.77 14.15 8.66
C ASP A 15 -17.21 13.87 10.06
N ASP A 16 -16.78 12.62 10.32
CA ASP A 16 -16.12 12.23 11.56
C ASP A 16 -14.78 12.98 11.71
N LEU A 17 -14.06 13.16 10.60
CA LEU A 17 -12.83 13.93 10.46
C LEU A 17 -13.00 15.37 10.90
N HIS A 18 -14.03 16.02 10.36
CA HIS A 18 -14.32 17.42 10.64
C HIS A 18 -14.73 17.61 12.10
N THR A 19 -15.50 16.68 12.65
CA THR A 19 -15.94 16.69 14.06
C THR A 19 -14.76 16.51 15.01
N ALA A 20 -13.90 15.51 14.76
CA ALA A 20 -12.72 15.26 15.59
C ALA A 20 -11.73 16.44 15.57
N ARG A 21 -11.55 17.10 14.41
CA ARG A 21 -10.72 18.32 14.28
C ARG A 21 -11.24 19.48 15.11
N ARG A 22 -12.57 19.74 15.11
CA ARG A 22 -13.17 20.78 15.97
C ARG A 22 -12.85 20.55 17.45
N TYR A 23 -12.88 19.30 17.91
CA TYR A 23 -12.60 18.96 19.30
C TYR A 23 -11.11 18.93 19.68
N ALA A 24 -10.22 18.84 18.69
CA ALA A 24 -8.76 18.86 18.87
C ALA A 24 -8.22 20.27 19.20
N GLY A 25 -8.86 21.32 18.66
CA GLY A 25 -8.45 22.71 18.89
C GLY A 25 -6.98 22.95 18.52
N ASP A 26 -6.16 23.36 19.50
CA ASP A 26 -4.75 23.79 19.40
C ASP A 26 -3.74 22.65 19.08
N GLY A 27 -4.11 21.64 18.30
CA GLY A 27 -3.21 20.55 17.89
C GLY A 27 -2.99 19.45 18.95
N ARG A 28 -3.76 19.47 20.04
CA ARG A 28 -3.73 18.39 21.04
C ARG A 28 -4.28 17.11 20.43
N ARG A 29 -3.61 16.00 20.73
CA ARG A 29 -3.97 14.67 20.23
C ARG A 29 -5.30 14.26 20.85
N VAL A 30 -6.30 13.92 20.05
CA VAL A 30 -7.62 13.49 20.53
C VAL A 30 -8.09 12.24 19.80
N LEU A 31 -8.75 11.35 20.54
CA LEU A 31 -9.44 10.19 19.99
C LEU A 31 -10.93 10.44 20.11
N TRP A 32 -11.59 10.56 18.97
CA TRP A 32 -13.05 10.63 18.86
C TRP A 32 -13.58 9.28 18.37
N PHE A 33 -14.65 8.78 18.97
CA PHE A 33 -15.31 7.56 18.49
C PHE A 33 -16.79 7.55 18.84
N ARG A 34 -17.56 6.71 18.14
CA ARG A 34 -18.98 6.49 18.41
C ARG A 34 -19.21 5.07 18.90
N ALA A 35 -19.94 4.93 20.00
CA ALA A 35 -20.34 3.65 20.58
C ALA A 35 -21.79 3.76 21.08
N ASP A 36 -22.62 2.76 20.80
CA ASP A 36 -24.03 2.71 21.23
C ASP A 36 -24.84 3.99 20.88
N GLY A 37 -24.60 4.53 19.69
CA GLY A 37 -25.25 5.77 19.21
C GLY A 37 -24.74 7.06 19.87
N LYS A 38 -23.81 6.97 20.83
CA LYS A 38 -23.24 8.11 21.56
C LYS A 38 -21.84 8.42 21.08
N GLN A 39 -21.47 9.70 21.12
CA GLN A 39 -20.13 10.15 20.74
C GLN A 39 -19.26 10.32 21.99
N TYR A 40 -17.99 9.98 21.86
CA TYR A 40 -17.01 10.00 22.93
C TYR A 40 -15.71 10.64 22.48
N LEU A 41 -15.08 11.36 23.40
CA LEU A 41 -13.78 11.99 23.22
C LEU A 41 -12.82 11.54 24.30
N VAL A 42 -11.62 11.10 23.92
CA VAL A 42 -10.54 10.72 24.82
C VAL A 42 -9.35 11.63 24.56
N ARG A 43 -8.87 12.25 25.65
CA ARG A 43 -7.72 13.18 25.67
C ARG A 43 -6.54 12.65 26.46
N ASP A 44 -6.67 11.47 27.07
CA ASP A 44 -5.63 10.90 27.91
C ASP A 44 -4.35 10.58 27.10
N PRO A 45 -3.20 11.21 27.42
CA PRO A 45 -1.99 11.07 26.62
C PRO A 45 -1.43 9.64 26.62
N THR A 46 -1.65 8.87 27.69
CA THR A 46 -1.16 7.50 27.83
C THR A 46 -1.91 6.56 26.87
N LEU A 47 -3.24 6.62 26.89
CA LEU A 47 -4.10 5.86 25.99
C LEU A 47 -3.86 6.22 24.52
N LEU A 48 -3.70 7.52 24.23
CA LEU A 48 -3.41 8.00 22.88
C LEU A 48 -2.02 7.54 22.40
N HIS A 49 -1.02 7.49 23.29
CA HIS A 49 0.30 6.97 22.95
C HIS A 49 0.25 5.46 22.65
N GLN A 50 -0.42 4.66 23.49
CA GLN A 50 -0.59 3.23 23.26
C GLN A 50 -1.26 2.93 21.91
N LEU A 51 -2.26 3.73 21.55
CA LEU A 51 -2.94 3.62 20.27
C LEU A 51 -2.03 4.03 19.10
N ALA A 52 -1.30 5.15 19.23
CA ALA A 52 -0.38 5.62 18.21
C ALA A 52 0.73 4.60 17.89
N VAL A 53 1.32 3.98 18.92
CA VAL A 53 2.34 2.93 18.74
C VAL A 53 1.81 1.73 17.98
N ALA A 54 0.57 1.31 18.26
CA ALA A 54 -0.06 0.20 17.56
C ALA A 54 -0.27 0.50 16.06
N TYR A 55 -0.61 1.74 15.72
CA TYR A 55 -0.82 2.20 14.34
C TYR A 55 0.47 2.43 13.55
N LEU A 56 1.55 2.90 14.20
CA LEU A 56 2.85 3.11 13.55
C LEU A 56 3.35 1.83 12.87
N ARG A 57 3.17 0.67 13.52
CA ARG A 57 3.53 -0.61 12.92
C ARG A 57 2.71 -0.92 11.66
N SER A 58 1.41 -0.61 11.68
CA SER A 58 0.53 -0.77 10.51
C SER A 58 0.99 0.13 9.35
N GLN A 59 1.34 1.39 9.63
CA GLN A 59 1.85 2.33 8.61
C GLN A 59 3.15 1.85 7.96
N GLN A 60 4.13 1.41 8.77
CA GLN A 60 5.39 0.89 8.24
C GLN A 60 5.18 -0.32 7.29
N LEU A 61 4.17 -1.15 7.58
CA LEU A 61 3.78 -2.27 6.74
C LEU A 61 3.08 -1.83 5.46
N ALA A 62 2.21 -0.82 5.52
CA ALA A 62 1.61 -0.20 4.34
C ALA A 62 2.67 0.41 3.40
N ASP A 63 3.65 1.13 3.95
CA ASP A 63 4.77 1.70 3.18
C ASP A 63 5.60 0.61 2.50
N ALA A 64 5.85 -0.50 3.20
CA ALA A 64 6.55 -1.64 2.63
C ALA A 64 5.75 -2.29 1.48
N GLN A 65 4.42 -2.35 1.61
CA GLN A 65 3.52 -2.85 0.57
C GLN A 65 3.50 -1.92 -0.65
N ALA A 66 3.44 -0.60 -0.45
CA ALA A 66 3.49 0.39 -1.52
C ALA A 66 4.81 0.31 -2.30
N ARG A 67 5.96 0.23 -1.60
CA ARG A 67 7.27 0.02 -2.24
C ARG A 67 7.34 -1.28 -3.05
N LEU A 68 6.68 -2.34 -2.57
CA LEU A 68 6.65 -3.62 -3.28
C LEU A 68 5.73 -3.58 -4.51
N ALA A 69 4.61 -2.86 -4.45
CA ALA A 69 3.74 -2.61 -5.59
C ALA A 69 4.48 -1.81 -6.68
N ALA A 70 5.20 -0.76 -6.31
CA ALA A 70 6.02 0.01 -7.25
C ALA A 70 7.08 -0.86 -7.97
N ARG A 71 7.73 -1.78 -7.24
CA ARG A 71 8.69 -2.72 -7.83
C ARG A 71 8.05 -3.72 -8.80
N GLN A 72 6.81 -4.12 -8.55
CA GLN A 72 6.08 -4.98 -9.49
C GLN A 72 5.71 -4.24 -10.77
N GLN A 73 5.32 -2.97 -10.65
CA GLN A 73 5.03 -2.15 -11.81
C GLN A 73 6.27 -2.02 -12.72
N ASP A 74 7.44 -1.71 -12.17
CA ASP A 74 8.71 -1.65 -12.92
C ASP A 74 9.04 -3.00 -13.62
N VAL A 75 8.81 -4.14 -12.96
CA VAL A 75 9.01 -5.45 -13.60
C VAL A 75 8.00 -5.70 -14.72
N SER A 76 6.73 -5.34 -14.52
CA SER A 76 5.70 -5.46 -15.56
C SER A 76 5.97 -4.54 -16.76
N GLU A 77 6.46 -3.33 -16.54
CA GLU A 77 6.87 -2.41 -17.60
C GLU A 77 8.04 -2.99 -18.42
N ARG A 78 9.03 -3.60 -17.75
CA ARG A 78 10.13 -4.31 -18.42
C ARG A 78 9.63 -5.50 -19.23
N GLN A 79 8.62 -6.24 -18.75
CA GLN A 79 7.99 -7.32 -19.53
C GLN A 79 7.32 -6.79 -20.79
N ALA A 80 6.54 -5.73 -20.66
CA ALA A 80 5.84 -5.12 -21.79
C ALA A 80 6.84 -4.61 -22.84
N ALA A 81 7.92 -3.95 -22.41
CA ALA A 81 8.98 -3.49 -23.30
C ALA A 81 9.67 -4.66 -24.03
N LEU A 82 9.97 -5.75 -23.31
CA LEU A 82 10.59 -6.95 -23.88
C LEU A 82 9.66 -7.63 -24.89
N ALA A 83 8.36 -7.75 -24.58
CA ALA A 83 7.37 -8.30 -25.48
C ALA A 83 7.20 -7.45 -26.73
N ALA A 84 7.20 -6.12 -26.60
CA ALA A 84 7.14 -5.19 -27.73
C ALA A 84 8.36 -5.32 -28.65
N GLN A 85 9.57 -5.46 -28.08
CA GLN A 85 10.79 -5.71 -28.87
C GLN A 85 10.69 -7.03 -29.64
N LEU A 86 10.24 -8.11 -29.00
CA LEU A 86 10.07 -9.40 -29.65
C LEU A 86 9.06 -9.33 -30.81
N SER A 87 7.92 -8.67 -30.62
CA SER A 87 6.92 -8.47 -31.68
C SER A 87 7.46 -7.63 -32.84
N ALA A 88 8.19 -6.56 -32.55
CA ALA A 88 8.82 -5.69 -33.55
C ALA A 88 9.89 -6.43 -34.39
N HIS A 89 10.53 -7.47 -33.84
CA HIS A 89 11.46 -8.33 -34.58
C HIS A 89 10.76 -9.49 -35.33
N ALA A 90 9.55 -9.87 -34.92
CA ALA A 90 8.77 -10.92 -35.58
C ALA A 90 8.11 -10.44 -36.89
N GLU A 91 7.57 -9.21 -36.91
CA GLU A 91 6.94 -8.62 -38.10
C GLU A 91 7.84 -8.55 -39.36
N PRO A 92 9.08 -8.00 -39.30
CA PRO A 92 9.92 -7.85 -40.49
C PRO A 92 10.39 -9.21 -41.05
N ARG A 93 10.43 -10.29 -40.24
CA ARG A 93 10.78 -11.63 -40.74
C ARG A 93 9.70 -12.24 -41.61
N LEU A 94 8.42 -12.03 -41.31
CA LEU A 94 7.32 -12.57 -42.11
C LEU A 94 7.23 -11.87 -43.48
N LEU A 95 7.43 -10.55 -43.49
CA LEU A 95 7.49 -9.75 -44.73
C LEU A 95 8.75 -10.08 -45.56
N GLN A 96 9.92 -10.26 -44.94
CA GLN A 96 11.15 -10.66 -45.64
C GLN A 96 11.14 -12.12 -46.11
N ALA A 97 10.49 -13.04 -45.39
CA ALA A 97 10.30 -14.42 -45.85
C ALA A 97 9.37 -14.49 -47.07
N SER A 98 8.38 -13.60 -47.13
CA SER A 98 7.44 -13.49 -48.26
C SER A 98 8.04 -12.79 -49.49
N THR A 99 9.14 -12.05 -49.32
CA THR A 99 9.77 -11.24 -50.39
C THR A 99 11.15 -11.75 -50.83
N ARG A 100 11.66 -12.85 -50.26
CA ARG A 100 12.97 -13.44 -50.63
C ARG A 100 12.97 -14.23 -51.94
N THR A 101 12.14 -13.82 -52.89
CA THR A 101 12.36 -14.04 -54.32
C THR A 101 13.19 -12.93 -54.97
N ALA A 102 13.56 -11.82 -54.29
CA ALA A 102 14.49 -10.85 -54.89
C ALA A 102 15.32 -10.03 -53.88
N SER A 103 16.65 -10.18 -53.99
CA SER A 103 17.71 -9.20 -53.72
C SER A 103 18.13 -8.87 -52.28
N ALA A 104 19.46 -8.84 -52.12
CA ALA A 104 20.22 -8.59 -50.91
C ALA A 104 20.47 -7.08 -50.66
N THR A 105 21.12 -6.80 -49.53
CA THR A 105 21.68 -5.53 -49.02
C THR A 105 20.74 -4.56 -48.31
N THR A 106 20.61 -4.72 -46.99
CA THR A 106 20.65 -3.57 -46.07
C THR A 106 21.12 -4.03 -44.70
N SER A 107 22.25 -3.47 -44.26
CA SER A 107 22.84 -3.68 -42.94
C SER A 107 21.99 -2.99 -41.87
N THR A 108 20.93 -3.62 -41.43
CA THR A 108 20.23 -3.19 -40.21
C THR A 108 21.04 -3.73 -39.04
N ALA A 109 21.63 -2.83 -38.24
CA ALA A 109 22.26 -3.17 -36.97
C ALA A 109 21.20 -3.86 -36.09
N ALA A 110 21.18 -5.19 -36.14
CA ALA A 110 20.24 -6.00 -35.39
C ALA A 110 20.67 -5.95 -33.92
N GLN A 111 19.96 -5.15 -33.12
CA GLN A 111 19.98 -5.35 -31.68
C GLN A 111 19.63 -6.82 -31.40
N PRO A 112 20.41 -7.51 -30.55
CA PRO A 112 20.23 -8.93 -30.33
C PRO A 112 18.81 -9.19 -29.79
N PRO A 113 18.11 -10.22 -30.30
CA PRO A 113 16.79 -10.57 -29.79
C PRO A 113 16.88 -10.87 -28.30
N ALA A 114 15.84 -10.52 -27.55
CA ALA A 114 15.71 -10.88 -26.15
C ALA A 114 16.02 -12.38 -25.95
N THR A 115 17.05 -12.67 -25.15
CA THR A 115 17.51 -14.04 -24.94
C THR A 115 16.58 -14.80 -24.01
N PRO A 116 16.45 -16.14 -24.15
CA PRO A 116 15.71 -16.98 -23.21
C PRO A 116 16.09 -16.74 -21.73
N ASP A 117 17.36 -16.44 -21.49
CA ASP A 117 17.90 -16.09 -20.17
C ASP A 117 17.26 -14.85 -19.57
N ALA A 118 16.96 -13.82 -20.38
CA ALA A 118 16.31 -12.60 -19.91
C ALA A 118 14.87 -12.85 -19.46
N LEU A 119 14.12 -13.67 -20.21
CA LEU A 119 12.77 -14.11 -19.84
C LEU A 119 12.78 -14.94 -18.55
N GLN A 120 13.75 -15.85 -18.43
CA GLN A 120 13.90 -16.71 -17.26
C GLN A 120 14.31 -15.93 -16.01
N ALA A 121 15.20 -14.94 -16.15
CA ALA A 121 15.57 -14.03 -15.07
C ALA A 121 14.36 -13.21 -14.58
N LEU A 122 13.53 -12.73 -15.50
CA LEU A 122 12.34 -11.97 -15.15
C LEU A 122 11.26 -12.83 -14.45
N ALA A 123 11.07 -14.07 -14.89
CA ALA A 123 10.18 -15.02 -14.23
C ALA A 123 10.61 -15.30 -12.79
N ARG A 124 11.91 -15.49 -12.56
CA ARG A 124 12.48 -15.64 -11.20
C ARG A 124 12.26 -14.37 -10.36
N GLN A 125 12.41 -13.20 -10.96
CA GLN A 125 12.16 -11.93 -10.28
C GLN A 125 10.69 -11.76 -9.87
N GLN A 126 9.73 -12.12 -10.73
CA GLN A 126 8.31 -12.12 -10.39
C GLN A 126 7.99 -13.09 -9.26
N GLN A 127 8.53 -14.31 -9.30
CA GLN A 127 8.32 -15.29 -8.23
C GLN A 127 8.86 -14.80 -6.89
N ALA A 128 10.04 -14.18 -6.87
CA ALA A 128 10.62 -13.59 -5.67
C ALA A 128 9.78 -12.41 -5.13
N LEU A 129 9.20 -11.58 -6.00
CA LEU A 129 8.29 -10.49 -5.61
C LEU A 129 6.98 -11.04 -5.04
N ALA A 130 6.40 -12.08 -5.65
CA ALA A 130 5.18 -12.74 -5.17
C ALA A 130 5.38 -13.36 -3.77
N GLN A 131 6.52 -14.01 -3.52
CA GLN A 131 6.86 -14.53 -2.19
C GLN A 131 6.98 -13.41 -1.15
N ARG A 132 7.63 -12.29 -1.52
CA ARG A 132 7.74 -11.11 -0.64
C ARG A 132 6.37 -10.50 -0.35
N GLN A 133 5.46 -10.49 -1.32
CA GLN A 133 4.08 -10.04 -1.12
C GLN A 133 3.34 -10.93 -0.13
N ALA A 134 3.42 -12.25 -0.28
CA ALA A 134 2.76 -13.19 0.61
C ALA A 134 3.21 -13.02 2.07
N VAL A 135 4.53 -12.85 2.28
CA VAL A 135 5.08 -12.59 3.62
C VAL A 135 4.61 -11.25 4.18
N LEU A 136 4.60 -10.18 3.38
CA LEU A 136 4.12 -8.87 3.83
C LEU A 136 2.62 -8.87 4.12
N ALA A 137 1.81 -9.50 3.28
CA ALA A 137 0.37 -9.64 3.48
C ALA A 137 0.06 -10.39 4.79
N SER A 138 0.77 -11.47 5.07
CA SER A 138 0.66 -12.19 6.34
C SER A 138 1.02 -11.31 7.54
N LYS A 139 2.13 -10.57 7.46
CA LYS A 139 2.53 -9.62 8.51
C LYS A 139 1.51 -8.49 8.69
N GLN A 140 0.93 -7.99 7.60
CA GLN A 140 -0.08 -6.93 7.63
C GLN A 140 -1.37 -7.42 8.27
N ALA A 141 -1.83 -8.63 7.91
CA ALA A 141 -3.00 -9.24 8.54
C ALA A 141 -2.79 -9.49 10.04
N GLY A 142 -1.57 -9.88 10.46
CA GLY A 142 -1.21 -9.98 11.87
C GLY A 142 -1.19 -8.63 12.59
N ALA A 143 -0.50 -7.64 12.01
CA ALA A 143 -0.38 -6.30 12.58
C ALA A 143 -1.72 -5.56 12.67
N SER A 144 -2.57 -5.68 11.64
CA SER A 144 -3.92 -5.13 11.61
C SER A 144 -4.78 -5.72 12.72
N ARG A 145 -4.80 -7.07 12.86
CA ARG A 145 -5.52 -7.72 13.97
C ARG A 145 -5.05 -7.24 15.34
N LEU A 146 -3.74 -7.13 15.56
CA LEU A 146 -3.19 -6.63 16.82
C LEU A 146 -3.56 -5.17 17.06
N ALA A 147 -3.49 -4.31 16.04
CA ALA A 147 -3.87 -2.91 16.13
C ALA A 147 -5.36 -2.75 16.46
N THR A 148 -6.24 -3.54 15.83
CA THR A 148 -7.68 -3.57 16.14
C THR A 148 -7.93 -4.02 17.57
N GLN A 149 -7.28 -5.09 18.03
CA GLN A 149 -7.41 -5.57 19.42
C GLN A 149 -6.95 -4.53 20.44
N GLN A 150 -5.81 -3.88 20.18
CA GLN A 150 -5.28 -2.82 21.03
C GLN A 150 -6.23 -1.61 21.07
N ALA A 151 -6.78 -1.21 19.93
CA ALA A 151 -7.76 -0.13 19.85
C ALA A 151 -9.02 -0.45 20.66
N LEU A 152 -9.57 -1.66 20.52
CA LEU A 152 -10.74 -2.09 21.29
C LEU A 152 -10.45 -2.17 22.80
N LYS A 153 -9.22 -2.49 23.20
CA LYS A 153 -8.80 -2.48 24.61
C LYS A 153 -8.75 -1.05 25.15
N VAL A 154 -8.12 -0.13 24.42
CA VAL A 154 -8.04 1.30 24.77
C VAL A 154 -9.43 1.91 24.90
N LEU A 155 -10.33 1.62 23.95
CA LEU A 155 -11.71 2.11 23.99
C LEU A 155 -12.48 1.60 25.22
N ARG A 156 -12.37 0.30 25.53
CA ARG A 156 -13.00 -0.30 26.72
C ARG A 156 -12.43 0.28 28.00
N GLU A 157 -11.12 0.48 28.07
CA GLU A 157 -10.45 1.08 29.22
C GLU A 157 -10.92 2.52 29.43
N ALA A 158 -10.97 3.32 28.36
CA ALA A 158 -11.41 4.70 28.42
C ALA A 158 -12.86 4.84 28.92
N LEU A 159 -13.75 3.95 28.48
CA LEU A 159 -15.14 3.93 28.95
C LEU A 159 -15.24 3.48 30.42
N ARG A 160 -14.51 2.44 30.82
CA ARG A 160 -14.57 1.91 32.19
C ARG A 160 -13.97 2.87 33.22
N SER A 161 -12.89 3.55 32.87
CA SER A 161 -12.16 4.47 33.74
C SER A 161 -12.71 5.90 33.76
N GLY A 162 -13.72 6.20 32.94
CA GLY A 162 -14.27 7.56 32.80
C GLY A 162 -13.35 8.54 32.05
N LEU A 163 -12.26 8.06 31.44
CA LEU A 163 -11.36 8.87 30.61
C LEU A 163 -11.98 9.24 29.24
N ALA A 164 -13.10 8.61 28.87
CA ALA A 164 -13.93 8.99 27.74
C ALA A 164 -15.01 9.98 28.18
N THR A 165 -14.93 11.21 27.69
CA THR A 165 -15.97 12.22 27.89
C THR A 165 -17.06 12.02 26.84
N ARG A 166 -18.31 11.86 27.28
CA ARG A 166 -19.46 11.87 26.37
C ARG A 166 -19.61 13.29 25.81
N ILE A 167 -19.76 13.37 24.49
CA ILE A 167 -20.09 14.60 23.78
C ILE A 167 -21.47 14.40 23.19
N ASP A 168 -22.39 15.26 23.60
CA ASP A 168 -23.71 15.34 22.99
C ASP A 168 -23.56 16.15 21.69
N GLY A 169 -24.09 15.61 20.60
CA GLY A 169 -24.04 16.22 19.26
C GLY A 169 -25.36 16.90 18.93
#